data_AF-A0A0R2B822-F1
#
_entry.id   AF-A0A0R2B822-F1
#
_cell.length_a   1.000
_cell.length_b   1.000
_cell.length_c   1.000
_cell.angle_alpha   90.00
_cell.angle_beta   90.00
_cell.angle_gamma   90.00
#
_symmetry.space_group_name_H-M   'P 1'
#
loop_
_entity.id
_entity.type
_entity.pdbx_description
1 polymer ?
#
loop_
_entity_poly.entity_id
_entity_poly.type
_entity_poly.pdbx_seq_one_letter_code
_entity_poly.pdbx_strand_id
1 'polypeptide(L)'
;MSQSFTGNYETDRFTIQLDDAQGEIVLGNGDAQPIAKSVNLFFKAGQLVGVTALAKNRKYDRLVSITPGPDVPYQYLARMIADDAVTAGVKLKADTATEKVPQNLVKPTRAYLDEVLPVLAFMGLHLVAPVVKKGGKPRHNWQTALATMPFKVDHDGAKATVFWAKRNEFIIKAGAQMKAEAPLNKDGSLGFSARFSQQLRDENADTFDETFVTTQDVHLKSVNEVGLFLYFGGTNSWLQLVSADGQTIDELTVVK
;
A
#
# COMPACT_ATOMS: atom_id res chain seq x y z
N MET A 1 -11.43 7.39 -26.71
CA MET A 1 -10.85 7.61 -28.04
C MET A 1 -10.12 6.34 -28.44
N SER A 2 -10.25 5.89 -29.68
CA SER A 2 -9.48 4.77 -30.24
C SER A 2 -8.44 5.38 -31.17
N GLN A 3 -7.17 5.02 -31.01
CA GLN A 3 -6.10 5.38 -31.93
C GLN A 3 -5.64 4.10 -32.63
N SER A 4 -5.34 4.19 -33.93
CA SER A 4 -4.70 3.09 -34.65
C SER A 4 -3.19 3.27 -34.54
N PHE A 5 -2.44 2.21 -34.84
CA PHE A 5 -1.00 2.29 -34.99
C PHE A 5 -0.54 1.21 -35.95
N THR A 6 0.65 1.42 -36.52
CA THR A 6 1.37 0.36 -37.25
C THR A 6 2.63 0.01 -36.49
N GLY A 7 3.21 -1.17 -36.73
CA GLY A 7 4.39 -1.57 -35.99
C GLY A 7 5.11 -2.77 -36.59
N ASN A 8 6.36 -2.93 -36.16
CA ASN A 8 7.25 -4.00 -36.56
C ASN A 8 7.90 -4.64 -35.32
N TYR A 9 8.18 -5.93 -35.37
CA TYR A 9 8.89 -6.66 -34.32
C TYR A 9 10.19 -7.26 -34.88
N GLU A 10 11.27 -7.11 -34.12
CA GLU A 10 12.57 -7.75 -34.33
C GLU A 10 13.01 -8.41 -33.02
N THR A 11 14.08 -9.19 -33.05
CA THR A 11 14.55 -10.01 -31.92
C THR A 11 14.73 -9.21 -30.61
N ASP A 12 15.23 -7.98 -30.69
CA ASP A 12 15.52 -7.13 -29.53
C ASP A 12 14.55 -5.95 -29.35
N ARG A 13 13.63 -5.71 -30.31
CA ARG A 13 12.82 -4.49 -30.36
C ARG A 13 11.41 -4.66 -30.95
N PHE A 14 10.50 -3.84 -30.46
CA PHE A 14 9.16 -3.65 -31.01
C PHE A 14 8.91 -2.16 -31.26
N THR A 15 8.67 -1.81 -32.52
CA THR A 15 8.41 -0.44 -32.96
C THR A 15 6.91 -0.22 -33.13
N ILE A 16 6.41 0.88 -32.58
CA ILE A 16 5.06 1.39 -32.72
C ILE A 16 5.16 2.77 -33.38
N GLN A 17 4.56 2.92 -34.56
CA GLN A 17 4.39 4.20 -35.22
C GLN A 17 3.04 4.78 -34.79
N LEU A 18 3.08 5.96 -34.18
CA LEU A 18 1.89 6.70 -33.77
C LEU A 18 1.27 7.36 -35.02
N ASP A 19 -0.07 7.40 -35.08
CA ASP A 19 -0.80 8.04 -36.17
C ASP A 19 -0.47 9.55 -36.28
N ASP A 20 -0.87 10.19 -37.38
CA ASP A 20 -0.82 11.65 -37.59
C ASP A 20 0.57 12.31 -37.38
N ALA A 21 1.65 11.58 -37.69
CA ALA A 21 3.03 12.04 -37.51
C ALA A 21 3.39 12.43 -36.07
N GLN A 22 2.69 11.88 -35.09
CA GLN A 22 2.96 12.08 -33.66
C GLN A 22 4.27 11.42 -33.20
N GLY A 23 4.86 10.57 -34.04
CA GLY A 23 6.20 10.02 -33.86
C GLY A 23 6.20 8.51 -33.63
N GLU A 24 7.19 8.02 -32.91
CA GLU A 24 7.46 6.57 -32.74
C GLU A 24 7.77 6.22 -31.29
N ILE A 25 7.31 5.04 -30.86
CA ILE A 25 7.71 4.39 -29.61
C ILE A 25 8.42 3.08 -29.96
N VAL A 26 9.68 2.95 -29.54
CA VAL A 26 10.46 1.71 -29.67
C VAL A 26 10.64 1.07 -28.30
N LEU A 27 10.26 -0.19 -28.18
CA LEU A 27 10.43 -0.98 -26.96
C LEU A 27 11.54 -2.00 -27.17
N GLY A 28 12.61 -1.85 -26.41
CA GLY A 28 13.75 -2.75 -26.41
C GLY A 28 13.83 -3.64 -25.15
N ASN A 29 14.56 -4.74 -25.27
CA ASN A 29 15.03 -5.53 -24.12
C ASN A 29 16.30 -4.88 -23.50
N GLY A 30 16.99 -5.60 -22.60
CA GLY A 30 18.21 -5.12 -21.93
C GLY A 30 19.44 -4.95 -22.83
N ASP A 31 19.39 -5.49 -24.05
CA ASP A 31 20.49 -5.42 -25.04
C ASP A 31 20.27 -4.29 -26.07
N ALA A 32 19.03 -3.77 -26.15
CA ALA A 32 18.66 -2.70 -27.06
C ALA A 32 19.41 -1.40 -26.76
N GLN A 33 19.81 -0.69 -27.81
CA GLN A 33 20.59 0.54 -27.68
C GLN A 33 19.68 1.77 -27.66
N PRO A 34 20.02 2.82 -26.87
CA PRO A 34 19.33 4.10 -26.89
C PRO A 34 19.29 4.73 -28.29
N ILE A 35 18.14 5.30 -28.65
CA ILE A 35 17.96 6.02 -29.92
C ILE A 35 18.37 7.48 -29.74
N ALA A 36 19.18 7.99 -30.67
CA ALA A 36 19.61 9.38 -30.68
C ALA A 36 18.43 10.31 -31.01
N LYS A 37 18.40 11.50 -30.38
CA LYS A 37 17.32 12.50 -30.51
C LYS A 37 15.93 11.98 -30.08
N SER A 38 15.92 11.00 -29.19
CA SER A 38 14.71 10.43 -28.57
C SER A 38 14.80 10.53 -27.04
N VAL A 39 13.66 10.37 -26.37
CA VAL A 39 13.62 10.18 -24.93
C VAL A 39 13.81 8.70 -24.62
N ASN A 40 14.92 8.35 -23.97
CA ASN A 40 15.26 6.97 -23.64
C ASN A 40 14.93 6.65 -22.18
N LEU A 41 13.88 5.88 -21.94
CA LEU A 41 13.42 5.47 -20.62
C LEU A 41 13.97 4.08 -20.31
N PHE A 42 14.70 3.97 -19.21
CA PHE A 42 15.27 2.71 -18.75
C PHE A 42 14.40 2.15 -17.63
N PHE A 43 14.01 0.88 -17.72
CA PHE A 43 13.18 0.22 -16.70
C PHE A 43 13.86 -1.02 -16.14
N LYS A 44 13.72 -1.22 -14.82
CA LYS A 44 14.11 -2.44 -14.10
C LYS A 44 12.89 -2.99 -13.38
N ALA A 45 12.51 -4.24 -13.64
CA ALA A 45 11.29 -4.84 -13.08
C ALA A 45 10.03 -3.94 -13.20
N GLY A 46 9.84 -3.31 -14.38
CA GLY A 46 8.70 -2.43 -14.65
C GLY A 46 8.78 -1.01 -14.04
N GLN A 47 9.83 -0.71 -13.27
CA GLN A 47 10.03 0.60 -12.63
C GLN A 47 11.05 1.45 -13.38
N LEU A 48 10.76 2.74 -13.54
CA LEU A 48 11.65 3.71 -14.18
C LEU A 48 12.94 3.91 -13.36
N VAL A 49 14.07 3.75 -14.02
CA VAL A 49 15.42 3.85 -13.45
C VAL A 49 16.32 4.86 -14.17
N GLY A 50 15.92 5.41 -15.30
CA GLY A 50 16.67 6.44 -16.01
C GLY A 50 15.85 7.08 -17.12
N VAL A 51 16.21 8.32 -17.47
CA VAL A 51 15.59 9.10 -18.54
C VAL A 51 16.71 9.74 -19.37
N THR A 52 16.71 9.47 -20.67
CA THR A 52 17.71 9.82 -21.70
C THR A 52 19.10 9.24 -21.48
N ALA A 53 19.59 9.21 -20.24
CA ALA A 53 20.84 8.59 -19.85
C ALA A 53 20.64 7.67 -18.64
N LEU A 54 21.58 6.72 -18.48
CA LEU A 54 21.63 5.80 -17.36
C LEU A 54 23.01 5.88 -16.68
N ALA A 55 23.04 5.91 -15.35
CA ALA A 55 24.29 5.84 -14.61
C ALA A 55 25.05 4.53 -14.92
N LYS A 56 26.38 4.63 -15.10
CA LYS A 56 27.27 3.52 -15.54
C LYS A 56 27.09 2.18 -14.81
N ASN A 57 26.64 2.20 -13.55
CA ASN A 57 26.51 1.00 -12.71
C ASN A 57 25.07 0.50 -12.56
N ARG A 58 24.10 1.08 -13.27
CA ARG A 58 22.68 0.71 -13.14
C ARG A 58 22.30 -0.28 -14.23
N LYS A 59 21.60 -1.35 -13.84
CA LYS A 59 21.04 -2.33 -14.76
C LYS A 59 19.61 -1.97 -15.12
N TYR A 60 19.20 -2.32 -16.33
CA TYR A 60 17.84 -2.23 -16.83
C TYR A 60 17.51 -3.53 -17.57
N ASP A 61 16.23 -3.87 -17.65
CA ASP A 61 15.73 -5.05 -18.37
C ASP A 61 14.94 -4.67 -19.62
N ARG A 62 14.49 -3.40 -19.68
CA ARG A 62 13.66 -2.85 -20.75
C ARG A 62 14.09 -1.42 -21.04
N LEU A 63 14.15 -1.09 -22.33
CA LEU A 63 14.37 0.25 -22.85
C LEU A 63 13.11 0.69 -23.57
N VAL A 64 12.71 1.95 -23.41
CA VAL A 64 11.69 2.59 -24.26
C VAL A 64 12.28 3.85 -24.85
N SER A 65 12.30 3.97 -26.17
CA SER A 65 12.73 5.16 -26.87
C SER A 65 11.51 5.83 -27.49
N ILE A 66 11.20 7.05 -27.06
CA ILE A 66 10.09 7.85 -27.58
C ILE A 66 10.68 8.94 -28.47
N THR A 67 10.36 8.88 -29.75
CA THR A 67 10.71 9.90 -30.74
C THR A 67 9.46 10.71 -31.03
N PRO A 68 9.28 11.88 -30.38
CA PRO A 68 8.10 12.71 -30.63
C PRO A 68 8.09 13.33 -32.02
N GLY A 69 6.90 13.70 -32.49
CA GLY A 69 6.71 14.52 -33.69
C GLY A 69 7.36 15.91 -33.58
N PRO A 70 7.40 16.68 -34.68
CA PRO A 70 8.20 17.90 -34.81
C PRO A 70 7.81 19.01 -33.83
N ASP A 71 6.56 19.03 -33.36
CA ASP A 71 6.03 20.07 -32.47
C ASP A 71 6.48 19.92 -31.01
N VAL A 72 7.01 18.75 -30.63
CA VAL A 72 7.42 18.44 -29.26
C VAL A 72 8.90 18.08 -29.24
N PRO A 73 9.80 19.02 -28.89
CA PRO A 73 11.21 18.71 -28.73
C PRO A 73 11.45 17.63 -27.67
N TYR A 74 12.16 16.56 -28.03
CA TYR A 74 12.43 15.41 -27.16
C TYR A 74 13.08 15.81 -25.81
N GLN A 75 13.87 16.87 -25.79
CA GLN A 75 14.54 17.37 -24.59
C GLN A 75 13.54 17.87 -23.54
N TYR A 76 12.46 18.52 -23.98
CA TYR A 76 11.41 19.03 -23.11
C TYR A 76 10.50 17.92 -22.60
N LEU A 77 10.22 16.92 -23.45
CA LEU A 77 9.51 15.72 -23.03
C LEU A 77 10.31 14.94 -21.97
N ALA A 78 11.62 14.74 -22.20
CA ALA A 78 12.52 14.12 -21.23
C ALA A 78 12.53 14.87 -19.89
N ARG A 79 12.57 16.21 -19.93
CA ARG A 79 12.50 17.06 -18.74
C ARG A 79 11.20 16.84 -17.97
N MET A 80 10.06 16.90 -18.66
CA MET A 80 8.75 16.75 -18.03
C MET A 80 8.56 15.38 -17.39
N ILE A 81 8.95 14.30 -18.08
CA ILE A 81 8.92 12.94 -17.53
C ILE A 81 9.79 12.82 -16.28
N ALA A 82 10.98 13.42 -16.30
CA ALA A 82 11.88 13.38 -15.17
C ALA A 82 11.33 14.16 -13.95
N ASP A 83 10.78 15.35 -14.18
CA ASP A 83 10.18 16.17 -13.13
C ASP A 83 8.96 15.46 -12.50
N ASP A 84 8.09 14.85 -13.30
CA ASP A 84 6.96 14.04 -12.83
C ASP A 84 7.41 12.86 -11.97
N ALA A 85 8.41 12.11 -12.44
CA ALA A 85 8.94 10.95 -11.74
C ALA A 85 9.58 11.35 -10.40
N VAL A 86 10.39 12.42 -10.37
CA VAL A 86 11.00 12.94 -9.13
C VAL A 86 9.95 13.45 -8.15
N THR A 87 8.94 14.18 -8.64
CA THR A 87 7.80 14.66 -7.82
C THR A 87 7.06 13.49 -7.19
N ALA A 88 6.94 12.38 -7.92
CA ALA A 88 6.34 11.14 -7.43
C ALA A 88 7.27 10.27 -6.57
N GLY A 89 8.45 10.79 -6.18
CA GLY A 89 9.40 10.12 -5.29
C GLY A 89 10.33 9.11 -5.96
N VAL A 90 10.35 9.04 -7.30
CA VAL A 90 11.27 8.17 -8.04
C VAL A 90 12.68 8.73 -7.96
N LYS A 91 13.62 7.93 -7.46
CA LYS A 91 15.05 8.28 -7.41
C LYS A 91 15.69 8.05 -8.78
N LEU A 92 15.58 9.05 -9.65
CA LEU A 92 16.38 9.15 -10.86
C LEU A 92 17.82 9.54 -10.47
N LYS A 93 18.82 8.80 -10.96
CA LYS A 93 20.24 9.04 -10.64
C LYS A 93 21.05 9.20 -11.94
N ALA A 94 20.83 10.32 -12.64
CA ALA A 94 21.73 10.96 -13.61
C ALA A 94 21.11 12.26 -14.13
N ASP A 95 21.96 13.19 -14.61
CA ASP A 95 21.66 14.55 -15.12
C ASP A 95 20.37 14.63 -15.94
N THR A 96 19.32 15.11 -15.33
CA THR A 96 18.11 15.50 -16.03
C THR A 96 18.40 16.77 -16.79
N ALA A 97 18.05 16.80 -18.09
CA ALA A 97 18.27 17.93 -18.98
C ALA A 97 18.08 19.27 -18.25
N THR A 98 19.12 20.11 -18.24
CA THR A 98 19.17 21.36 -17.47
C THR A 98 18.25 22.45 -18.02
N GLU A 99 17.68 22.24 -19.20
CA GLU A 99 16.82 23.21 -19.85
C GLU A 99 15.38 23.14 -19.31
N LYS A 100 14.89 24.28 -18.84
CA LYS A 100 13.48 24.44 -18.48
C LYS A 100 12.63 24.41 -19.74
N VAL A 101 11.48 23.73 -19.68
CA VAL A 101 10.50 23.75 -20.77
C VAL A 101 9.98 25.19 -20.95
N PRO A 102 10.10 25.79 -22.15
CA PRO A 102 9.54 27.11 -22.43
C PRO A 102 8.02 27.15 -22.18
N GLN A 103 7.50 28.26 -21.65
CA GLN A 103 6.10 28.36 -21.23
C GLN A 103 5.10 28.01 -22.35
N ASN A 104 5.38 28.44 -23.58
CA ASN A 104 4.55 28.14 -24.76
C ASN A 104 4.54 26.65 -25.14
N LEU A 105 5.53 25.87 -24.68
CA LEU A 105 5.68 24.44 -24.98
C LEU A 105 5.24 23.53 -23.83
N VAL A 106 4.93 24.07 -22.64
CA VAL A 106 4.47 23.25 -21.50
C VAL A 106 3.18 22.51 -21.85
N LYS A 107 2.16 23.22 -22.35
CA LYS A 107 0.85 22.62 -22.67
C LYS A 107 0.92 21.55 -23.79
N PRO A 108 1.55 21.80 -24.95
CA PRO A 108 1.64 20.78 -26.00
C PRO A 108 2.52 19.59 -25.59
N THR A 109 3.62 19.82 -24.87
CA THR A 109 4.45 18.72 -24.35
C THR A 109 3.69 17.86 -23.35
N ARG A 110 2.86 18.48 -22.49
CA ARG A 110 2.02 17.75 -21.54
C ARG A 110 0.94 16.93 -22.23
N ALA A 111 0.24 17.52 -23.20
CA ALA A 111 -0.78 16.81 -23.98
C ALA A 111 -0.20 15.56 -24.66
N TYR A 112 0.99 15.70 -25.27
CA TYR A 112 1.69 14.57 -25.85
C TYR A 112 2.05 13.49 -24.82
N LEU A 113 2.58 13.88 -23.65
CA LEU A 113 2.90 12.93 -22.59
C LEU A 113 1.65 12.19 -22.09
N ASP A 114 0.52 12.89 -21.94
CA ASP A 114 -0.75 12.31 -21.50
C ASP A 114 -1.31 11.28 -22.52
N GLU A 115 -1.02 11.43 -23.81
CA GLU A 115 -1.35 10.44 -24.85
C GLU A 115 -0.45 9.20 -24.80
N VAL A 116 0.84 9.37 -24.49
CA VAL A 116 1.81 8.26 -24.42
C VAL A 116 1.68 7.44 -23.13
N LEU A 117 1.32 8.08 -22.01
CA LEU A 117 1.25 7.43 -20.69
C LEU A 117 0.37 6.16 -20.65
N PRO A 118 -0.86 6.15 -21.20
CA PRO A 118 -1.69 4.95 -21.27
C PRO A 118 -1.05 3.80 -22.05
N VAL A 119 -0.31 4.09 -23.13
CA VAL A 119 0.39 3.08 -23.92
C VAL A 119 1.45 2.40 -23.05
N LEU A 120 2.29 3.17 -22.35
CA LEU A 120 3.29 2.62 -21.44
C LEU A 120 2.66 1.79 -20.32
N ALA A 121 1.57 2.28 -19.74
CA ALA A 121 0.85 1.59 -18.67
C ALA A 121 0.24 0.25 -19.13
N PHE A 122 -0.32 0.19 -20.34
CA PHE A 122 -0.83 -1.06 -20.93
C PHE A 122 0.27 -2.11 -21.10
N MET A 123 1.50 -1.67 -21.32
CA MET A 123 2.68 -2.54 -21.44
C MET A 123 3.33 -2.89 -20.09
N GLY A 124 2.72 -2.49 -18.96
CA GLY A 124 3.23 -2.72 -17.61
C GLY A 124 4.46 -1.87 -17.27
N LEU A 125 4.69 -0.78 -18.00
CA LEU A 125 5.80 0.14 -17.80
C LEU A 125 5.28 1.41 -17.13
N HIS A 126 5.68 1.62 -15.88
CA HIS A 126 5.17 2.74 -15.10
C HIS A 126 6.28 3.75 -14.82
N LEU A 127 6.04 5.02 -15.19
CA LEU A 127 6.97 6.12 -14.88
C LEU A 127 7.11 6.34 -13.37
N VAL A 128 6.05 6.02 -12.63
CA VAL A 128 5.98 6.01 -11.17
C VAL A 128 5.68 4.59 -10.75
N ALA A 129 6.40 4.06 -9.77
CA ALA A 129 6.07 2.76 -9.22
C ALA A 129 4.60 2.76 -8.78
N PRO A 130 3.76 1.79 -9.23
CA PRO A 130 2.42 1.67 -8.69
C PRO A 130 2.56 1.52 -7.18
N VAL A 131 1.73 2.24 -6.41
CA VAL A 131 1.70 2.07 -4.95
C VAL A 131 1.44 0.60 -4.70
N VAL A 132 2.47 -0.13 -4.31
CA VAL A 132 2.33 -1.50 -3.86
C VAL A 132 1.48 -1.38 -2.60
N LYS A 133 0.17 -1.63 -2.71
CA LYS A 133 -0.65 -1.90 -1.54
C LYS A 133 0.08 -3.03 -0.83
N LYS A 134 0.66 -2.76 0.34
CA LYS A 134 1.33 -3.80 1.13
C LYS A 134 0.28 -4.88 1.36
N GLY A 135 0.36 -5.95 0.57
CA GLY A 135 -0.52 -7.09 0.67
C GLY A 135 -0.10 -7.88 1.89
N GLY A 136 -0.99 -7.96 2.88
CA GLY A 136 -0.77 -8.69 4.12
C GLY A 136 -1.58 -8.05 5.25
N LYS A 137 -2.21 -8.88 6.07
CA LYS A 137 -2.78 -8.39 7.34
C LYS A 137 -1.63 -7.73 8.13
N PRO A 138 -1.85 -6.57 8.78
CA PRO A 138 -0.88 -5.98 9.70
C PRO A 138 -0.29 -7.06 10.62
N ARG A 139 1.04 -7.16 10.65
CA ARG A 139 1.73 -8.05 11.61
C ARG A 139 2.03 -7.24 12.85
N HIS A 140 1.62 -7.76 14.00
CA HIS A 140 1.89 -7.14 15.30
C HIS A 140 3.05 -7.87 15.97
N ASN A 141 4.04 -7.11 16.45
CA ASN A 141 5.16 -7.65 17.20
C ASN A 141 5.02 -7.30 18.69
N TRP A 142 4.97 -8.33 19.53
CA TRP A 142 5.08 -8.17 20.98
C TRP A 142 6.45 -7.63 21.36
N GLN A 143 6.49 -6.73 22.34
CA GLN A 143 7.70 -6.14 22.90
C GLN A 143 7.62 -6.17 24.43
N THR A 144 8.75 -6.44 25.11
CA THR A 144 8.80 -6.54 26.58
C THR A 144 8.27 -5.29 27.29
N ALA A 145 8.47 -4.10 26.70
CA ALA A 145 7.96 -2.84 27.25
C ALA A 145 6.43 -2.78 27.37
N LEU A 146 5.70 -3.58 26.59
CA LEU A 146 4.24 -3.62 26.59
C LEU A 146 3.67 -4.53 27.69
N ALA A 147 4.48 -5.42 28.27
CA ALA A 147 4.02 -6.41 29.25
C ALA A 147 3.41 -5.77 30.51
N THR A 148 3.93 -4.62 30.91
CA THR A 148 3.49 -3.86 32.08
C THR A 148 2.63 -2.63 31.72
N MET A 149 2.33 -2.43 30.43
CA MET A 149 1.55 -1.30 29.97
C MET A 149 0.05 -1.60 30.09
N PRO A 150 -0.73 -0.81 30.84
CA PRO A 150 -2.17 -0.97 30.91
C PRO A 150 -2.84 -0.42 29.65
N PHE A 151 -3.65 -1.24 29.00
CA PHE A 151 -4.56 -0.81 27.94
C PHE A 151 -5.98 -0.75 28.47
N LYS A 152 -6.65 0.39 28.26
CA LYS A 152 -8.06 0.57 28.59
C LYS A 152 -8.92 0.19 27.40
N VAL A 153 -10.02 -0.47 27.69
CA VAL A 153 -11.13 -0.72 26.77
C VAL A 153 -12.34 0.01 27.33
N ASP A 154 -12.97 0.85 26.53
CA ASP A 154 -14.29 1.43 26.77
C ASP A 154 -15.03 1.40 25.43
N HIS A 155 -15.67 0.27 25.13
CA HIS A 155 -16.23 -0.02 23.81
C HIS A 155 -17.44 -0.92 23.89
N ASP A 156 -18.52 -0.53 23.19
CA ASP A 156 -19.75 -1.32 23.04
C ASP A 156 -20.30 -1.87 24.37
N GLY A 157 -20.31 -1.02 25.40
CA GLY A 157 -20.79 -1.36 26.74
C GLY A 157 -19.80 -2.17 27.61
N ALA A 158 -18.66 -2.57 27.07
CA ALA A 158 -17.59 -3.20 27.84
C ALA A 158 -16.57 -2.18 28.34
N LYS A 159 -16.11 -2.36 29.59
CA LYS A 159 -15.05 -1.56 30.22
C LYS A 159 -14.04 -2.47 30.88
N ALA A 160 -12.77 -2.35 30.51
CA ALA A 160 -11.73 -3.23 31.03
C ALA A 160 -10.35 -2.57 31.11
N THR A 161 -9.48 -3.16 31.92
CA THR A 161 -8.03 -2.93 31.87
C THR A 161 -7.36 -4.22 31.43
N VAL A 162 -6.58 -4.16 30.36
CA VAL A 162 -5.98 -5.31 29.69
C VAL A 162 -4.47 -5.13 29.60
N PHE A 163 -3.71 -6.19 29.81
CA PHE A 163 -2.25 -6.22 29.63
C PHE A 163 -1.86 -7.25 28.56
N TRP A 164 -0.92 -6.91 27.68
CA TRP A 164 -0.31 -7.87 26.77
C TRP A 164 0.94 -8.51 27.42
N ALA A 165 0.71 -9.32 28.44
CA ALA A 165 1.75 -9.81 29.35
C ALA A 165 2.86 -10.62 28.64
N LYS A 166 2.49 -11.47 27.68
CA LYS A 166 3.43 -12.24 26.85
C LYS A 166 2.92 -12.32 25.41
N ARG A 167 3.79 -12.75 24.49
CA ARG A 167 3.47 -12.88 23.05
C ARG A 167 2.10 -13.54 22.77
N ASN A 168 1.73 -14.55 23.55
CA ASN A 168 0.48 -15.32 23.44
C ASN A 168 -0.38 -15.26 24.71
N GLU A 169 -0.28 -14.17 25.49
CA GLU A 169 -1.01 -14.02 26.74
C GLU A 169 -1.46 -12.57 26.94
N PHE A 170 -2.76 -12.39 26.98
CA PHE A 170 -3.46 -11.18 27.40
C PHE A 170 -4.13 -11.44 28.74
N ILE A 171 -4.06 -10.46 29.64
CA ILE A 171 -4.68 -10.52 30.95
C ILE A 171 -5.70 -9.40 31.05
N ILE A 172 -6.97 -9.75 31.18
CA ILE A 172 -8.03 -8.83 31.57
C ILE A 172 -8.05 -8.79 33.10
N LYS A 173 -7.90 -7.61 33.70
CA LYS A 173 -7.94 -7.48 35.16
C LYS A 173 -9.36 -7.68 35.71
N ALA A 174 -9.44 -8.28 36.90
CA ALA A 174 -10.67 -8.36 37.67
C ALA A 174 -11.37 -6.98 37.78
N GLY A 175 -12.71 -7.00 37.85
CA GLY A 175 -13.56 -5.81 37.79
C GLY A 175 -13.86 -5.29 36.38
N ALA A 176 -13.49 -6.02 35.32
CA ALA A 176 -13.90 -5.68 33.96
C ALA A 176 -15.40 -5.92 33.74
N GLN A 177 -16.08 -4.91 33.20
CA GLN A 177 -17.46 -5.01 32.74
C GLN A 177 -17.49 -5.57 31.32
N MET A 178 -18.24 -6.63 31.11
CA MET A 178 -18.49 -7.22 29.80
C MET A 178 -19.85 -6.76 29.28
N LYS A 179 -20.00 -6.73 27.94
CA LYS A 179 -21.31 -6.57 27.30
C LYS A 179 -22.17 -7.80 27.62
N ALA A 180 -23.33 -7.60 28.21
CA ALA A 180 -24.21 -8.69 28.63
C ALA A 180 -24.76 -9.48 27.43
N GLU A 181 -25.38 -8.79 26.48
CA GLU A 181 -26.13 -9.42 25.39
C GLU A 181 -25.36 -9.45 24.07
N ALA A 182 -25.41 -10.60 23.40
CA ALA A 182 -24.83 -10.77 22.09
C ALA A 182 -25.65 -10.04 21.01
N PRO A 183 -25.01 -9.33 20.06
CA PRO A 183 -25.73 -8.72 18.95
C PRO A 183 -26.32 -9.81 18.03
N LEU A 184 -27.61 -9.66 17.70
CA LEU A 184 -28.31 -10.55 16.77
C LEU A 184 -28.16 -10.08 15.32
N ASN A 185 -28.14 -11.03 14.39
CA ASN A 185 -28.27 -10.77 12.97
C ASN A 185 -29.67 -10.23 12.65
N LYS A 186 -29.86 -9.69 11.43
CA LYS A 186 -31.16 -9.19 10.96
C LYS A 186 -32.28 -10.24 10.98
N ASP A 187 -31.93 -11.52 10.88
CA ASP A 187 -32.85 -12.65 10.94
C ASP A 187 -33.10 -13.16 12.38
N GLY A 188 -32.57 -12.47 13.39
CA GLY A 188 -32.67 -12.86 14.80
C GLY A 188 -31.71 -13.97 15.23
N SER A 189 -30.88 -14.50 14.32
CA SER A 189 -29.90 -15.54 14.64
C SER A 189 -28.63 -14.97 15.26
N LEU A 190 -27.89 -15.80 16.00
CA LEU A 190 -26.53 -15.46 16.44
C LEU A 190 -25.54 -15.62 15.28
N GLY A 191 -24.77 -14.56 15.02
CA GLY A 191 -23.64 -14.58 14.11
C GLY A 191 -22.46 -15.43 14.63
N PHE A 192 -21.50 -15.70 13.76
CA PHE A 192 -20.35 -16.57 14.09
C PHE A 192 -19.56 -16.09 15.31
N SER A 193 -19.19 -14.79 15.34
CA SER A 193 -18.46 -14.21 16.47
C SER A 193 -19.24 -14.32 17.78
N ALA A 194 -20.56 -14.13 17.73
CA ALA A 194 -21.42 -14.23 18.91
C ALA A 194 -21.43 -15.66 19.49
N ARG A 195 -21.51 -16.68 18.63
CA ARG A 195 -21.45 -18.09 19.06
C ARG A 195 -20.10 -18.43 19.68
N PHE A 196 -19.02 -17.97 19.06
CA PHE A 196 -17.66 -18.24 19.56
C PHE A 196 -17.39 -17.49 20.88
N SER A 197 -17.86 -16.26 21.01
CA SER A 197 -17.82 -15.52 22.28
C SER A 197 -18.58 -16.22 23.39
N GLN A 198 -19.76 -16.79 23.10
CA GLN A 198 -20.52 -17.53 24.09
C GLN A 198 -19.73 -18.73 24.60
N GLN A 199 -19.19 -19.54 23.67
CA GLN A 199 -18.32 -20.66 24.03
C GLN A 199 -17.11 -20.19 24.87
N LEU A 200 -16.43 -19.13 24.46
CA LEU A 200 -15.28 -18.58 25.20
C LEU A 200 -15.66 -18.12 26.61
N ARG A 201 -16.85 -17.55 26.79
CA ARG A 201 -17.38 -17.17 28.11
C ARG A 201 -17.75 -18.39 28.94
N ASP A 202 -18.36 -19.40 28.34
CA ASP A 202 -18.70 -20.65 29.03
C ASP A 202 -17.42 -21.37 29.53
N GLU A 203 -16.35 -21.36 28.73
CA GLU A 203 -15.02 -21.86 29.11
C GLU A 203 -14.37 -21.07 30.25
N ASN A 204 -14.83 -19.84 30.51
CA ASN A 204 -14.35 -18.95 31.56
C ASN A 204 -15.47 -18.56 32.54
N ALA A 205 -16.51 -19.39 32.69
CA ALA A 205 -17.70 -19.03 33.46
C ALA A 205 -17.39 -18.70 34.93
N ASP A 206 -16.38 -19.35 35.51
CA ASP A 206 -15.94 -19.12 36.89
C ASP A 206 -15.23 -17.77 37.08
N THR A 207 -14.96 -17.01 36.01
CA THR A 207 -14.20 -15.75 36.09
C THR A 207 -15.07 -14.50 36.14
N PHE A 208 -16.39 -14.60 36.05
CA PHE A 208 -17.32 -13.48 36.09
C PHE A 208 -18.66 -13.88 36.73
N ASP A 209 -19.41 -12.89 37.20
CA ASP A 209 -20.71 -13.10 37.85
C ASP A 209 -21.90 -12.89 36.89
N GLU A 210 -23.10 -13.10 37.41
CA GLU A 210 -24.38 -12.89 36.70
C GLU A 210 -24.60 -11.44 36.22
N THR A 211 -23.83 -10.48 36.74
CA THR A 211 -23.86 -9.07 36.32
C THR A 211 -22.87 -8.77 35.18
N PHE A 212 -22.22 -9.82 34.65
CA PHE A 212 -21.21 -9.73 33.60
C PHE A 212 -19.99 -8.91 34.00
N VAL A 213 -19.63 -8.97 35.29
CA VAL A 213 -18.41 -8.36 35.84
C VAL A 213 -17.43 -9.46 36.21
N THR A 214 -16.18 -9.36 35.71
CA THR A 214 -15.14 -10.34 36.04
C THR A 214 -14.75 -10.25 37.52
N THR A 215 -14.71 -11.38 38.22
CA THR A 215 -14.37 -11.45 39.65
C THR A 215 -12.89 -11.78 39.89
N GLN A 216 -12.21 -12.30 38.87
CA GLN A 216 -10.78 -12.60 38.85
C GLN A 216 -10.16 -12.20 37.51
N ASP A 217 -8.82 -12.23 37.45
CA ASP A 217 -8.11 -11.98 36.19
C ASP A 217 -8.43 -13.07 35.16
N VAL A 218 -8.65 -12.68 33.91
CA VAL A 218 -8.95 -13.59 32.79
C VAL A 218 -7.77 -13.64 31.84
N HIS A 219 -7.27 -14.84 31.55
CA HIS A 219 -6.11 -15.06 30.69
C HIS A 219 -6.53 -15.57 29.30
N LEU A 220 -6.21 -14.81 28.26
CA LEU A 220 -6.60 -15.08 26.89
C LEU A 220 -5.37 -15.10 25.97
N LYS A 221 -5.44 -15.78 24.84
CA LYS A 221 -4.28 -16.02 23.96
C LYS A 221 -4.08 -14.94 22.91
N SER A 222 -5.09 -14.12 22.64
CA SER A 222 -5.04 -13.13 21.56
C SER A 222 -5.94 -11.92 21.81
N VAL A 223 -5.63 -10.82 21.11
CA VAL A 223 -6.46 -9.60 21.09
C VAL A 223 -7.88 -9.88 20.61
N ASN A 224 -8.05 -10.82 19.67
CA ASN A 224 -9.38 -11.19 19.18
C ASN A 224 -10.18 -11.89 20.26
N GLU A 225 -9.58 -12.80 21.03
CA GLU A 225 -10.25 -13.42 22.19
C GLU A 225 -10.65 -12.37 23.23
N VAL A 226 -9.80 -11.36 23.49
CA VAL A 226 -10.17 -10.25 24.39
C VAL A 226 -11.43 -9.53 23.87
N GLY A 227 -11.50 -9.21 22.58
CA GLY A 227 -12.67 -8.57 21.99
C GLY A 227 -13.93 -9.44 22.00
N LEU A 228 -13.77 -10.72 21.69
CA LEU A 228 -14.85 -11.70 21.74
C LEU A 228 -15.39 -11.86 23.17
N PHE A 229 -14.50 -11.98 24.16
CA PHE A 229 -14.87 -12.14 25.56
C PHE A 229 -15.58 -10.89 26.09
N LEU A 230 -15.01 -9.71 25.87
CA LEU A 230 -15.55 -8.45 26.43
C LEU A 230 -16.82 -7.97 25.74
N TYR A 231 -16.86 -7.95 24.40
CA TYR A 231 -17.91 -7.23 23.65
C TYR A 231 -18.32 -7.92 22.34
N PHE A 232 -18.12 -9.23 22.20
CA PHE A 232 -18.50 -9.98 20.99
C PHE A 232 -17.80 -9.51 19.70
N GLY A 233 -16.65 -8.84 19.82
CA GLY A 233 -15.91 -8.26 18.71
C GLY A 233 -15.13 -9.29 17.90
N GLY A 234 -15.54 -9.53 16.65
CA GLY A 234 -14.87 -10.49 15.75
C GLY A 234 -13.71 -9.92 14.91
N THR A 235 -13.60 -8.58 14.81
CA THR A 235 -12.60 -7.89 13.98
C THR A 235 -12.18 -6.58 14.61
N ASN A 236 -10.94 -6.13 14.34
CA ASN A 236 -10.42 -4.81 14.71
C ASN A 236 -10.28 -4.52 16.22
N SER A 237 -10.25 -5.55 17.07
CA SER A 237 -10.02 -5.37 18.51
C SER A 237 -8.67 -4.74 18.85
N TRP A 238 -7.69 -4.79 17.93
CA TRP A 238 -6.42 -4.07 18.02
C TRP A 238 -6.58 -2.54 18.14
N LEU A 239 -7.70 -1.99 17.68
CA LEU A 239 -7.99 -0.55 17.77
C LEU A 239 -8.69 -0.15 19.08
N GLN A 240 -9.18 -1.11 19.85
CA GLN A 240 -10.01 -0.85 21.04
C GLN A 240 -9.22 -0.89 22.36
N LEU A 241 -7.97 -1.34 22.31
CA LEU A 241 -7.07 -1.35 23.45
C LEU A 241 -6.20 -0.09 23.39
N VAL A 242 -6.47 0.88 24.26
CA VAL A 242 -5.87 2.22 24.21
C VAL A 242 -4.97 2.44 25.44
N SER A 243 -3.73 2.88 25.19
CA SER A 243 -2.77 3.24 26.24
C SER A 243 -3.16 4.52 26.96
N ALA A 244 -2.48 4.84 28.07
CA ALA A 244 -2.70 6.10 28.78
C ALA A 244 -2.42 7.34 27.89
N ASP A 245 -1.52 7.21 26.91
CA ASP A 245 -1.15 8.28 25.98
C ASP A 245 -2.11 8.39 24.77
N GLY A 246 -3.22 7.65 24.78
CA GLY A 246 -4.22 7.68 23.72
C GLY A 246 -3.88 6.86 22.47
N GLN A 247 -2.71 6.23 22.41
CA GLN A 247 -2.30 5.35 21.30
C GLN A 247 -2.93 3.96 21.45
N THR A 248 -3.37 3.39 20.34
CA THR A 248 -3.89 2.02 20.27
C THR A 248 -2.76 0.98 20.32
N ILE A 249 -3.07 -0.24 20.78
CA ILE A 249 -2.11 -1.34 20.70
C ILE A 249 -1.73 -1.66 19.24
N ASP A 250 -2.63 -1.43 18.27
CA ASP A 250 -2.32 -1.50 16.84
C ASP A 250 -1.14 -0.57 16.46
N GLU A 251 -1.27 0.72 16.75
CA GLU A 251 -0.28 1.75 16.41
C GLU A 251 1.09 1.48 17.04
N LEU A 252 1.11 0.96 18.27
CA LEU A 252 2.33 0.66 19.00
C LEU A 252 3.07 -0.59 18.47
N THR A 253 2.36 -1.48 17.79
CA THR A 253 2.86 -2.85 17.54
C THR A 253 2.90 -3.25 16.07
N VAL A 254 2.23 -2.50 15.21
CA VAL A 254 2.19 -2.77 13.77
C VAL A 254 3.58 -2.65 13.16
N VAL A 255 4.03 -3.73 12.52
CA VAL A 255 5.27 -3.74 11.76
C VAL A 255 5.01 -3.10 10.41
N LYS A 256 5.62 -1.93 10.19
CA LYS A 256 5.57 -1.21 8.91
C LYS A 256 6.51 -1.83 7.89
#